data_AF-A0A1Y3BIY5-F1
#
_entry.id   AF-A0A1Y3BIY5-F1
#
_cell.length_a   1.000
_cell.length_b   1.000
_cell.length_c   1.000
_cell.angle_alpha   90.00
_cell.angle_beta   90.00
_cell.angle_gamma   90.00
#
_symmetry.space_group_name_H-M   'P 1'
#
loop_
_entity.id
_entity.type
_entity.pdbx_description
1 polymer ?
#
loop_
_entity_poly.entity_id
_entity_poly.type
_entity_poly.pdbx_seq_one_letter_code
_entity_poly.pdbx_strand_id
1 'polypeptide(L)' 'MKFFFLLHFFKAYKEGIYGRRYQWIITGIYEENWWRLNENESELLGCTETELLDAINGYISTDILPLSKNTQTYYGF' A
#
# COMPACT_ATOMS: atom_id res chain seq x y z
N MET A 1 -5.89 10.64 -2.42
CA MET A 1 -6.37 9.26 -2.23
C MET A 1 -5.62 8.50 -1.13
N LYS A 2 -4.27 8.55 -1.09
CA LYS A 2 -3.43 7.93 -0.04
C LYS A 2 -3.98 8.06 1.39
N PHE A 3 -4.27 9.29 1.84
CA PHE A 3 -4.72 9.57 3.21
C PHE A 3 -5.93 8.73 3.68
N PHE A 4 -6.89 8.47 2.79
CA PHE A 4 -8.06 7.65 3.14
C PHE A 4 -7.70 6.19 3.44
N PHE A 5 -6.73 5.63 2.72
CA PHE A 5 -6.26 4.26 2.96
C PHE A 5 -5.51 4.18 4.28
N LEU A 6 -4.63 5.16 4.57
CA LEU A 6 -3.91 5.23 5.84
C LEU A 6 -4.87 5.23 7.03
N LEU A 7 -5.93 6.05 6.97
CA LEU A 7 -7.00 6.08 7.97
C LEU A 7 -7.69 4.72 8.14
N HIS A 8 -8.00 4.06 7.02
CA HIS A 8 -8.72 2.78 7.05
C HIS A 8 -7.89 1.67 7.69
N PHE A 9 -6.62 1.54 7.30
CA PHE A 9 -5.72 0.54 7.83
C PHE A 9 -5.37 0.79 9.30
N PHE A 10 -5.19 2.04 9.71
CA PHE A 10 -4.97 2.35 11.11
C PHE A 10 -6.20 2.02 11.98
N LYS A 11 -7.40 2.30 11.47
CA LYS A 11 -8.63 1.91 12.18
C LYS A 11 -8.75 0.39 12.27
N ALA A 12 -8.41 -0.34 11.21
CA ALA A 12 -8.39 -1.80 11.20
C ALA A 12 -7.38 -2.36 12.22
N TYR A 13 -6.20 -1.75 12.35
CA TYR A 13 -5.22 -2.09 13.38
C TYR A 13 -5.80 -1.96 14.80
N LYS A 14 -6.45 -0.81 15.10
CA LYS A 14 -7.09 -0.57 16.40
C LYS A 14 -8.19 -1.57 16.75
N GLU A 15 -8.91 -2.06 15.74
CA GLU A 15 -9.98 -3.06 15.89
C GLU A 15 -9.45 -4.52 15.85
N GLY A 16 -8.14 -4.73 15.71
CA GLY A 16 -7.56 -6.08 15.64
C GLY A 16 -7.81 -6.80 14.32
N ILE A 17 -8.14 -6.07 13.25
CA ILE A 17 -8.44 -6.59 11.91
C ILE A 17 -7.14 -6.59 11.08
N TYR A 18 -6.22 -7.48 11.43
CA TYR A 18 -4.97 -7.68 10.70
C TYR A 18 -4.36 -9.06 11.02
N GLY A 19 -3.26 -9.39 10.35
CA GLY A 19 -2.57 -10.66 10.51
C GLY A 19 -3.26 -11.84 9.79
N ARG A 20 -2.92 -13.08 10.18
CA ARG A 20 -3.21 -14.31 9.41
C ARG A 20 -4.70 -14.58 9.13
N ARG A 21 -5.62 -13.97 9.88
CA ARG A 21 -7.06 -14.19 9.74
C ARG A 21 -7.71 -13.27 8.70
N TYR A 22 -7.02 -12.24 8.24
CA TYR A 22 -7.57 -11.21 7.35
C TYR A 22 -6.67 -11.03 6.13
N GLN A 23 -7.29 -10.90 4.95
CA GLN A 23 -6.59 -10.68 3.70
C GLN A 23 -7.11 -9.41 3.04
N TRP A 24 -6.21 -8.45 2.84
CA TRP A 24 -6.52 -7.23 2.11
C TRP A 24 -6.31 -7.46 0.61
N ILE A 25 -7.28 -7.02 -0.19
CA ILE A 25 -7.17 -6.92 -1.64
C ILE A 25 -7.36 -5.45 -2.00
N ILE A 26 -6.34 -4.83 -2.58
CA ILE A 26 -6.34 -3.41 -2.94
C ILE A 26 -5.97 -3.21 -4.40
N THR A 27 -6.30 -2.02 -4.91
CA THR A 27 -5.83 -1.58 -6.23
C THR A 27 -4.32 -1.31 -6.20
N GLY A 28 -3.60 -1.80 -7.20
CA GLY A 28 -2.14 -1.71 -7.32
C GLY A 28 -1.62 -0.44 -7.98
N ILE A 29 -2.49 0.55 -8.23
CA ILE A 29 -2.13 1.82 -8.88
C ILE A 29 -1.25 2.75 -8.02
N TYR A 30 -0.81 2.30 -6.84
CA TYR A 30 -0.04 3.11 -5.91
C TYR A 30 1.46 3.00 -6.16
N GLU A 31 2.17 4.09 -5.89
CA GLU A 31 3.63 4.11 -5.89
C GLU A 31 4.20 3.17 -4.81
N GLU A 32 5.46 2.76 -5.01
CA GLU A 32 6.19 2.01 -4.01
C GLU A 32 6.23 2.76 -2.67
N ASN A 33 6.02 2.03 -1.57
CA ASN A 33 6.02 2.59 -0.22
C ASN A 33 4.97 3.70 0.02
N TRP A 34 3.84 3.67 -0.71
CA TRP A 34 2.74 4.62 -0.53
C TRP A 34 2.22 4.73 0.91
N TRP A 35 2.41 3.70 1.73
CA TRP A 35 2.02 3.64 3.14
C TRP A 35 2.95 4.44 4.07
N ARG A 36 4.11 4.91 3.61
CA ARG A 36 5.01 5.73 4.43
C ARG A 36 4.32 7.00 4.88
N LEU A 37 4.44 7.30 6.16
CA LEU A 37 3.85 8.49 6.76
C LEU A 37 4.84 9.64 6.69
N ASN A 38 4.35 10.81 6.26
CA ASN A 38 5.06 12.06 6.48
C ASN A 38 4.76 12.60 7.90
N GLU A 39 5.54 13.56 8.38
CA GLU A 39 5.39 14.14 9.73
C GLU A 39 3.95 14.60 10.02
N ASN A 40 3.35 15.34 9.09
CA ASN A 40 1.96 15.80 9.21
C ASN A 40 0.95 14.64 9.26
N GLU A 41 1.16 13.55 8.51
CA GLU A 41 0.24 12.41 8.49
C GLU A 41 0.34 11.61 9.79
N SER A 42 1.55 11.45 10.33
CA SER A 42 1.81 10.82 11.62
C SER A 42 1.11 11.57 12.76
N GLU A 43 1.23 12.91 12.78
CA GLU A 43 0.59 13.76 13.80
C GLU A 43 -0.96 13.72 13.70
N LEU A 44 -1.50 13.80 12.49
CA LEU A 44 -2.96 13.78 12.27
C LEU A 44 -3.60 12.42 12.58
N LEU A 45 -2.90 11.32 12.28
CA LEU A 45 -3.40 9.98 12.52
C LEU A 45 -3.13 9.51 13.96
N GLY A 46 -2.10 10.04 14.62
CA GLY A 46 -1.61 9.52 15.89
C GLY A 46 -1.17 8.06 15.76
N CYS A 47 -0.56 7.70 14.63
CA CYS A 47 -0.18 6.35 14.24
C CYS A 47 1.31 6.32 13.93
N THR A 48 1.98 5.26 14.37
CA THR A 48 3.37 4.99 13.96
C THR A 48 3.41 4.23 12.63
N GLU A 49 4.48 4.39 11.86
CA GLU A 49 4.67 3.62 10.62
C GLU A 49 4.67 2.11 10.87
N THR A 50 5.20 1.67 12.02
CA THR A 50 5.23 0.27 12.43
C THR A 50 3.85 -0.34 12.64
N GLU A 51 2.93 0.38 13.29
CA GLU A 51 1.55 -0.09 13.50
C GLU A 51 0.80 -0.21 12.17
N LEU A 52 1.00 0.77 11.28
CA LEU A 52 0.40 0.76 9.96
C LEU A 52 0.96 -0.38 9.09
N LEU A 53 2.26 -0.63 9.15
CA LEU A 53 2.92 -1.73 8.46
C LEU A 53 2.36 -3.08 8.91
N ASP A 54 2.19 -3.29 10.21
CA ASP A 54 1.60 -4.52 10.74
C ASP A 54 0.16 -4.75 10.24
N ALA A 55 -0.60 -3.67 10.06
CA ALA A 55 -1.96 -3.74 9.55
C ALA A 55 -2.03 -4.10 8.06
N ILE A 56 -1.09 -3.57 7.27
CA ILE A 56 -1.06 -3.68 5.81
C ILE A 56 -0.32 -4.95 5.36
N ASN A 57 0.59 -5.49 6.18
CA ASN A 57 1.50 -6.56 5.78
C ASN A 57 0.76 -7.76 5.15
N GLY A 58 1.27 -8.22 4.01
CA GLY A 58 0.70 -9.35 3.26
C GLY A 58 -0.51 -9.02 2.38
N TYR A 59 -0.80 -7.74 2.10
CA TYR A 59 -1.86 -7.38 1.15
C TYR A 59 -1.59 -7.91 -0.28
N ILE A 60 -2.67 -8.13 -1.02
CA ILE A 60 -2.63 -8.44 -2.45
C ILE A 60 -3.03 -7.19 -3.22
N SER A 61 -2.16 -6.70 -4.09
CA SER A 61 -2.50 -5.64 -5.05
C SER A 61 -2.90 -6.22 -6.41
N THR A 62 -3.93 -5.63 -7.01
CA THR A 62 -4.33 -5.91 -8.39
C THR A 62 -4.06 -4.68 -9.25
N ASP A 63 -3.18 -4.81 -10.24
CA ASP A 63 -2.90 -3.74 -11.20
C ASP A 63 -3.30 -4.17 -12.62
N ILE A 64 -3.57 -3.19 -13.47
CA ILE A 64 -3.86 -3.41 -14.88
C ILE A 64 -2.51 -3.58 -15.58
N LEU A 65 -2.27 -4.77 -16.14
CA LEU A 65 -1.08 -4.98 -16.95
C LEU A 65 -1.14 -4.04 -18.17
N PRO A 66 -0.19 -3.13 -18.35
CA PRO A 66 -0.18 -2.26 -19.53
C PRO A 66 -0.03 -3.13 -20.78
N LEU A 67 -0.78 -2.77 -21.83
CA LEU A 67 -0.83 -3.50 -23.09
C LEU A 67 0.58 -3.64 -23.69
N SER A 68 1.06 -4.90 -23.82
CA SER A 68 2.24 -5.33 -24.60
C SER A 68 3.45 -4.37 -24.61
N LYS A 69 4.49 -4.67 -23.82
CA LYS A 69 5.84 -4.11 -24.02
C LYS A 69 6.53 -4.75 -25.24
N ASN A 70 6.03 -4.50 -26.45
CA ASN A 70 6.77 -4.79 -27.69
C ASN A 70 7.65 -3.59 -28.04
N THR A 71 8.70 -3.39 -27.26
CA THR A 71 9.86 -2.60 -27.67
C THR A 71 11.06 -3.53 -27.71
N GLN A 72 11.17 -4.29 -28.80
CA GLN A 72 12.48 -4.70 -29.30
C GLN A 72 13.22 -3.42 -29.74
N THR A 73 13.89 -2.75 -28.81
CA THR A 73 14.95 -1.81 -29.18
C THR A 73 16.22 -2.63 -29.35
N TYR A 74 16.52 -2.99 -30.59
CA TYR A 74 17.82 -3.47 -31.01
C TYR A 74 18.89 -2.44 -30.59
N TYR A 75 19.76 -2.80 -29.65
CA TYR A 75 21.09 -2.20 -29.51
C TYR A 75 22.08 -3.32 -29.20
N GLY A 76 22.77 -3.74 -30.26
CA GLY A 76 23.80 -4.75 -30.26
C GLY A 76 24.60 -4.62 -31.55
N PHE A 77 25.40 -3.54 -31.63
CA PHE A 77 26.63 -3.44 -32.40
C PHE A 77 27.66 -2.78 -31.49
#